data_AF-A0A949HME7-F1
#
_entry.id   AF-A0A949HME7-F1
#
_cell.length_a   1.000
_cell.length_b   1.000
_cell.length_c   1.000
_cell.angle_alpha   90.00
_cell.angle_beta   90.00
_cell.angle_gamma   90.00
#
_symmetry.space_group_name_H-M   'P 1'
#
loop_
_entity.id
_entity.type
_entity.pdbx_description
1 polymer ?
#
loop_
_entity_poly.entity_id
_entity_poly.type
_entity_poly.pdbx_seq_one_letter_code
_entity_poly.pdbx_strand_id
1 'polypeptide(L)'
;MSAIIDHLNELYGKDTTDGDQLSHATTLNEKVLESKVLQRQAANNTKEQFSSSPDLSKEILNAIIEAMDVQTELSTRALNSAEIQEGLKRIMLNQLQLVEKLRERAALA
;
A
#
# COMPACT_ATOMS: atom_id res chain seq x y z
N MET A 1 13.78 -4.74 5.61
CA MET A 1 12.68 -5.15 4.70
C MET A 1 12.29 -6.61 4.87
N SER A 2 13.25 -7.56 5.01
CA SER A 2 12.89 -9.00 5.08
C SER A 2 11.90 -9.33 6.20
N ALA A 3 12.09 -8.80 7.42
CA ALA A 3 11.17 -9.08 8.53
C ALA A 3 9.71 -8.66 8.29
N ILE A 4 9.47 -7.59 7.52
CA ILE A 4 8.11 -7.17 7.16
C ILE A 4 7.52 -8.16 6.15
N ILE A 5 8.32 -8.56 5.15
CA ILE A 5 7.91 -9.54 4.15
C ILE A 5 7.61 -10.90 4.79
N ASP A 6 8.46 -11.35 5.72
CA ASP A 6 8.26 -12.62 6.43
C ASP A 6 6.91 -12.62 7.18
N HIS A 7 6.60 -11.54 7.91
CA HIS A 7 5.32 -11.40 8.60
C HIS A 7 4.12 -11.30 7.64
N LEU A 8 4.28 -10.61 6.51
CA LEU A 8 3.21 -10.52 5.51
C LEU A 8 2.93 -11.90 4.89
N ASN A 9 3.97 -12.67 4.61
CA ASN A 9 3.85 -14.03 4.08
C ASN A 9 3.18 -14.98 5.08
N GLU A 10 3.42 -14.81 6.38
CA GLU A 10 2.70 -15.55 7.43
C GLU A 10 1.20 -15.19 7.47
N LEU A 11 0.85 -13.93 7.22
CA LEU A 11 -0.53 -13.44 7.23
C LEU A 11 -1.34 -13.83 5.98
N TYR A 12 -0.74 -13.67 4.80
CA TYR A 12 -1.42 -13.80 3.51
C TYR A 12 -1.15 -15.13 2.78
N GLY A 13 -0.14 -15.89 3.22
CA GLY A 13 0.28 -17.11 2.54
C GLY A 13 1.08 -16.84 1.26
N LYS A 14 1.04 -17.80 0.32
CA LYS A 14 1.91 -17.81 -0.88
C LYS A 14 1.17 -17.63 -2.21
N ASP A 15 -0.13 -17.34 -2.16
CA ASP A 15 -0.94 -17.16 -3.37
C ASP A 15 -0.69 -15.82 -4.08
N THR A 16 -0.02 -14.89 -3.40
CA THR A 16 0.39 -13.57 -3.90
C THR A 16 1.90 -13.39 -3.76
N THR A 17 2.47 -12.40 -4.45
CA THR A 17 3.91 -12.09 -4.33
C THR A 17 4.20 -11.20 -3.12
N ASP A 18 5.44 -11.24 -2.63
CA ASP A 18 5.94 -10.30 -1.61
C ASP A 18 5.65 -8.83 -1.98
N GLY A 19 5.71 -8.51 -3.28
CA GLY A 19 5.42 -7.18 -3.80
C GLY A 19 3.96 -6.78 -3.66
N ASP A 20 3.03 -7.71 -3.93
CA ASP A 20 1.60 -7.48 -3.80
C ASP A 20 1.21 -7.23 -2.35
N GLN A 21 1.70 -8.09 -1.44
CA GLN A 21 1.42 -7.99 -0.01
C GLN A 21 2.00 -6.70 0.58
N LEU A 22 3.24 -6.36 0.25
CA LEU A 22 3.88 -5.14 0.72
C LEU A 22 3.20 -3.89 0.16
N SER A 23 2.84 -3.91 -1.13
CA SER A 23 2.09 -2.80 -1.75
C SER A 23 0.75 -2.60 -1.05
N HIS A 24 0.00 -3.68 -0.80
CA HIS A 24 -1.29 -3.60 -0.11
C HIS A 24 -1.15 -3.03 1.31
N ALA A 25 -0.22 -3.56 2.12
CA ALA A 25 0.02 -3.05 3.48
C ALA A 25 0.42 -1.57 3.49
N THR A 26 1.22 -1.12 2.51
CA THR A 26 1.64 0.28 2.37
C THR A 26 0.47 1.17 1.99
N THR A 27 -0.38 0.74 1.05
CA THR A 27 -1.62 1.46 0.68
C THR A 27 -2.55 1.63 1.88
N LEU A 28 -2.76 0.57 2.68
CA LEU A 28 -3.59 0.66 3.88
C LEU A 28 -2.98 1.62 4.91
N ASN A 29 -1.66 1.58 5.11
CA ASN A 29 -0.99 2.51 6.02
C ASN A 29 -1.22 3.97 5.62
N GLU A 30 -1.03 4.31 4.34
CA GLU A 30 -1.30 5.67 3.84
C GLU A 30 -2.76 6.07 4.02
N LYS A 31 -3.71 5.16 3.77
CA LYS A 31 -5.13 5.43 3.97
C LYS A 31 -5.49 5.68 5.45
N VAL A 32 -4.97 4.87 6.36
CA VAL A 32 -5.17 5.05 7.80
C VAL A 32 -4.57 6.38 8.28
N LEU A 33 -3.44 6.83 7.71
CA LEU A 33 -2.83 8.12 8.01
C LEU A 33 -3.71 9.32 7.61
N GLU A 34 -4.66 9.17 6.69
CA GLU A 34 -5.62 10.22 6.32
C GLU A 34 -6.66 10.49 7.43
N SER A 35 -6.82 9.57 8.40
CA SER A 35 -7.83 9.70 9.45
C SER A 35 -7.48 10.78 10.49
N LYS A 36 -8.21 11.90 10.45
CA LYS A 36 -8.09 12.97 11.45
C LYS A 36 -8.41 12.51 12.87
N VAL A 37 -9.25 11.48 13.02
CA VAL A 37 -9.57 10.90 14.33
C VAL A 37 -8.33 10.22 14.89
N LEU A 38 -7.69 9.35 14.09
CA LEU A 38 -6.49 8.65 14.53
C LEU A 38 -5.29 9.58 14.74
N GLN A 39 -5.13 10.61 13.90
CA GLN A 39 -4.11 11.64 14.12
C GLN A 39 -4.27 12.30 15.50
N ARG A 40 -5.50 12.65 15.89
CA ARG A 40 -5.78 13.21 17.23
C ARG A 40 -5.53 12.20 18.33
N GLN A 41 -5.92 10.93 18.14
CA GLN A 41 -5.70 9.91 19.15
C GLN A 41 -4.21 9.63 19.35
N ALA A 42 -3.44 9.51 18.28
CA ALA A 42 -2.00 9.30 18.33
C ALA A 42 -1.26 10.47 19.00
N ALA A 43 -1.74 11.70 18.82
CA ALA A 43 -1.14 12.89 19.46
C ALA A 43 -1.42 12.99 20.96
N ASN A 44 -2.50 12.36 21.46
CA ASN A 44 -3.00 12.57 22.82
C ASN A 44 -2.95 11.34 23.72
N ASN A 45 -2.58 10.17 23.20
CA ASN A 45 -2.57 8.90 23.95
C ASN A 45 -1.22 8.20 23.83
N THR A 46 -0.89 7.32 24.78
CA THR A 46 0.27 6.43 24.62
C THR A 46 0.02 5.41 23.51
N LYS A 47 1.08 4.75 23.05
CA LYS A 47 0.97 3.70 22.01
C LYS A 47 0.06 2.56 22.45
N GLU A 48 0.14 2.14 23.70
CA GLU A 48 -0.65 1.05 24.27
C GLU A 48 -2.14 1.41 24.26
N GLN A 49 -2.47 2.63 24.68
CA GLN A 49 -3.83 3.16 24.65
C GLN A 49 -4.36 3.29 23.22
N PHE A 50 -3.55 3.85 22.31
CA PHE A 50 -3.90 3.97 20.89
C PHE A 50 -4.15 2.61 20.23
N SER A 51 -3.28 1.63 20.49
CA SER A 51 -3.39 0.28 19.93
C SER A 51 -4.65 -0.47 20.39
N SER A 52 -5.21 -0.07 21.54
CA SER A 52 -6.46 -0.64 22.09
C SER A 52 -7.71 0.14 21.66
N SER A 53 -7.55 1.17 20.82
CA SER A 53 -8.67 2.04 20.41
C SER A 53 -9.65 1.31 19.48
N PRO A 54 -10.96 1.36 19.76
CA PRO A 54 -11.97 0.84 18.83
C PRO A 54 -12.00 1.64 17.51
N ASP A 55 -11.63 2.92 17.54
CA ASP A 55 -11.55 3.74 16.32
C ASP A 55 -10.41 3.28 15.42
N LEU A 56 -9.27 2.85 15.98
CA LEU A 56 -8.18 2.29 15.17
C LEU A 56 -8.64 1.06 14.38
N SER A 57 -9.33 0.13 15.06
CA SER A 57 -9.85 -1.07 14.40
C SER A 57 -10.87 -0.74 13.31
N LYS A 58 -11.75 0.23 13.57
CA LYS A 58 -12.77 0.69 12.61
C LYS A 58 -12.13 1.35 11.39
N GLU A 59 -11.16 2.24 11.60
CA GLU A 59 -10.51 2.98 10.52
C GLU A 59 -9.61 2.08 9.66
N ILE A 60 -9.00 1.03 10.25
CA ILE A 60 -8.33 -0.02 9.46
C ILE A 60 -9.32 -0.74 8.55
N LEU A 61 -10.49 -1.13 9.06
CA LEU A 61 -11.53 -1.77 8.23
C LEU A 61 -12.02 -0.83 7.11
N ASN A 62 -12.26 0.44 7.42
CA ASN A 62 -12.64 1.44 6.43
C ASN A 62 -11.55 1.59 5.35
N ALA A 63 -10.27 1.67 5.75
CA ALA A 63 -9.15 1.76 4.83
C ALA A 63 -9.07 0.55 3.88
N ILE A 64 -9.38 -0.66 4.35
CA ILE A 64 -9.44 -1.87 3.50
C ILE A 64 -10.52 -1.72 2.42
N ILE A 65 -11.71 -1.26 2.78
CA ILE A 65 -12.82 -1.08 1.85
C ILE A 65 -12.50 0.03 0.84
N GLU A 66 -12.08 1.20 1.33
CA GLU A 66 -11.80 2.36 0.49
C GLU A 66 -10.61 2.15 -0.44
N ALA A 67 -9.56 1.45 0.01
CA ALA A 67 -8.41 1.14 -0.83
C ALA A 67 -8.80 0.30 -2.06
N MET A 68 -9.74 -0.64 -1.90
CA MET A 68 -10.25 -1.45 -3.00
C MET A 68 -11.00 -0.60 -4.04
N ASP A 69 -11.89 0.29 -3.58
CA ASP A 69 -12.67 1.15 -4.46
C ASP A 69 -11.77 2.13 -5.24
N VAL A 70 -10.84 2.79 -4.54
CA VAL A 70 -9.87 3.71 -5.14
C VAL A 70 -8.99 2.97 -6.15
N GLN A 71 -8.48 1.79 -5.83
CA GLN A 71 -7.64 1.02 -6.75
C GLN A 71 -8.40 0.63 -8.01
N THR A 72 -9.67 0.23 -7.87
CA THR A 72 -10.56 -0.10 -9.00
C THR A 72 -10.80 1.13 -9.89
N GLU A 73 -11.05 2.29 -9.28
CA GLU A 73 -11.24 3.54 -10.00
C GLU A 73 -9.97 3.98 -10.76
N LEU A 74 -8.83 3.99 -10.09
CA LEU A 74 -7.54 4.36 -10.70
C LEU A 74 -7.20 3.44 -11.86
N SER A 75 -7.40 2.13 -11.70
CA SER A 75 -7.18 1.13 -12.74
C SER A 75 -8.12 1.34 -13.92
N THR A 76 -9.41 1.60 -13.65
CA THR A 76 -10.41 1.88 -14.70
C THR A 76 -10.04 3.13 -15.50
N ARG A 77 -9.62 4.21 -14.83
CA ARG A 77 -9.17 5.44 -15.51
C ARG A 77 -7.94 5.19 -16.38
N ALA A 78 -6.95 4.44 -15.86
CA ALA A 78 -5.75 4.09 -16.61
C ALA A 78 -6.06 3.20 -17.82
N LEU A 79 -6.97 2.23 -17.70
CA LEU A 79 -7.38 1.36 -18.81
C LEU A 79 -8.05 2.15 -19.94
N ASN A 80 -8.81 3.19 -19.60
CA ASN A 80 -9.60 3.96 -20.56
C ASN A 80 -8.88 5.23 -21.08
N SER A 81 -7.61 5.45 -20.73
CA SER A 81 -6.88 6.66 -21.16
C SER A 81 -5.42 6.37 -21.52
N ALA A 82 -5.11 6.50 -22.82
CA ALA A 82 -3.75 6.41 -23.33
C ALA A 82 -2.83 7.49 -22.73
N GLU A 83 -3.36 8.68 -22.45
CA GLU A 83 -2.59 9.75 -21.80
C GLU A 83 -2.14 9.35 -20.39
N ILE A 84 -3.03 8.73 -19.60
CA ILE A 84 -2.69 8.22 -18.26
C ILE A 84 -1.66 7.09 -18.36
N GLN A 85 -1.81 6.16 -19.31
CA GLN A 85 -0.85 5.07 -19.52
C GLN A 85 0.54 5.60 -19.87
N GLU A 86 0.64 6.57 -20.79
CA GLU A 86 1.90 7.20 -21.15
C GLU A 86 2.52 8.00 -19.99
N GLY A 87 1.68 8.66 -19.19
CA GLY A 87 2.08 9.32 -17.95
C GLY A 87 2.67 8.34 -16.93
N LEU A 88 1.99 7.23 -16.66
CA LEU A 88 2.45 6.18 -15.76
C LEU A 88 3.75 5.54 -16.26
N LYS A 89 3.85 5.22 -17.56
CA LYS A 89 5.08 4.70 -18.16
C LYS A 89 6.26 5.65 -17.94
N ARG A 90 6.06 6.95 -18.16
CA ARG A 90 7.08 7.97 -17.91
C ARG A 90 7.49 8.02 -16.43
N ILE A 91 6.52 7.90 -15.52
CA ILE A 91 6.78 7.85 -14.08
C ILE A 91 7.64 6.64 -13.72
N MET A 92 7.27 5.47 -14.23
CA MET A 92 7.98 4.23 -13.97
C MET A 92 9.43 4.27 -14.48
N LEU A 93 9.62 4.76 -15.71
CA LEU A 93 10.95 4.83 -16.32
C LEU A 93 11.86 5.84 -15.64
N ASN A 94 11.34 7.00 -15.22
CA ASN A 94 12.19 8.11 -14.78
C ASN A 94 12.27 8.29 -13.26
N GLN A 95 11.20 8.02 -12.52
CA GLN A 95 11.16 8.23 -11.06
C GLN A 95 11.22 6.93 -10.27
N LEU A 96 10.65 5.85 -10.80
CA LEU A 96 10.62 4.55 -10.09
C LEU A 96 11.76 3.61 -10.49
N GLN A 97 12.62 4.02 -11.43
CA GLN A 97 13.81 3.28 -11.89
C GLN A 97 13.46 1.88 -12.41
N LEU A 98 12.42 1.81 -13.26
CA LEU A 98 11.87 0.53 -13.73
C LEU A 98 12.95 -0.35 -14.39
N VAL A 99 13.78 0.22 -15.27
CA VAL A 99 14.76 -0.56 -16.04
C VAL A 99 15.86 -1.10 -15.12
N GLU A 100 16.35 -0.28 -14.20
CA GLU A 100 17.38 -0.66 -13.23
C GLU A 100 16.88 -1.79 -12.34
N LYS A 101 15.68 -1.65 -11.77
CA LYS A 101 15.07 -2.68 -10.92
C LYS A 101 14.78 -3.98 -11.67
N LEU A 102 14.37 -3.91 -12.93
CA LEU A 102 14.19 -5.10 -13.77
C LEU A 102 15.53 -5.82 -14.01
N ARG A 103 16.61 -5.06 -14.27
CA ARG A 103 17.97 -5.62 -14.44
C ARG A 103 18.49 -6.24 -13.15
N GLU A 104 18.28 -5.59 -12.01
CA GLU A 104 18.66 -6.14 -10.70
C GLU A 104 17.95 -7.47 -10.43
N ARG A 105 16.64 -7.56 -10.69
CA ARG A 105 15.89 -8.81 -10.52
C ARG A 105 16.37 -9.91 -11.46
N ALA A 106 16.69 -9.58 -12.70
CA ALA A 106 17.23 -10.54 -13.66
C ALA A 106 18.63 -11.05 -13.28
N ALA A 107 19.43 -10.25 -12.56
CA ALA A 107 20.75 -10.65 -12.08
C ALA A 107 20.71 -11.51 -10.81
N LEU A 108 19.59 -11.48 -10.07
CA LEU A 108 19.34 -12.27 -8.87
C LEU A 108 18.64 -13.61 -9.15
N ALA A 109 18.16 -13.81 -10.38
CA ALA A 109 17.51 -15.03 -10.85
C ALA A 109 18.52 -16.00 -11.48
#